data_AF-A0A373W0N3-F1
#
_entry.id   AF-A0A373W0N3-F1
#
_cell.length_a   1.000
_cell.length_b   1.000
_cell.length_c   1.000
_cell.angle_alpha   90.00
_cell.angle_beta   90.00
_cell.angle_gamma   90.00
#
_symmetry.space_group_name_H-M   'P 1'
#
loop_
_entity.id
_entity.type
_entity.pdbx_description
1 polymer ?
#
loop_
_entity_poly.entity_id
_entity_poly.type
_entity_poly.pdbx_seq_one_letter_code
_entity_poly.pdbx_strand_id
1 'polypeptide(L)'
;MGSDTRDKNMIIQGFRNRGVSKEVLELISDDADYGLTREQIARYADKNMDFAHMKICSKCLRNNYDDEVIKVIVADGLSISQMEMALEFYEKGVPIEAVKKITQSGEKAVTMKKLYEDSLAEGNKFEHDREPEYVTKIIKYLEQMNVNLSNADKRFTEVEDVLRTLLDNNEGQQDFDRILKENQEKDVLLSEKQDEINKAYSQATENSREREVLRKENKKLREKISELEEKYSKKKKSDTEVIEFSKKESSEVDNLNRHIRIDSNSIERKTPVNSRGAISIFTKLAIKTKSRRNLVKLVIEGELDKNQLIQIKSAIEKGLTESQLEEIINGRISAERMKEIIEIAELENSMNG
;
A
#
# COMPACT_ATOMS: atom_id res chain seq x y z
N MET A 1 4.25 -13.46 -12.93
CA MET A 1 3.47 -14.49 -12.20
C MET A 1 2.37 -15.17 -13.06
N GLY A 2 2.46 -15.19 -14.39
CA GLY A 2 1.36 -15.66 -15.28
C GLY A 2 1.53 -17.04 -15.93
N SER A 3 2.60 -17.79 -15.63
CA SER A 3 2.87 -19.11 -16.23
C SER A 3 2.22 -20.24 -15.42
N ASP A 4 2.49 -20.30 -14.12
CA ASP A 4 2.02 -21.39 -13.22
C ASP A 4 0.50 -21.56 -13.18
N THR A 5 -0.24 -20.45 -13.11
CA THR A 5 -1.70 -20.48 -13.03
C THR A 5 -2.35 -20.94 -14.33
N ARG A 6 -1.68 -20.76 -15.48
CA ARG A 6 -2.16 -21.25 -16.77
C ARG A 6 -1.97 -22.76 -16.88
N ASP A 7 -0.81 -23.25 -16.46
CA ASP A 7 -0.49 -24.68 -16.49
C ASP A 7 -1.37 -25.49 -15.54
N LYS A 8 -1.61 -24.99 -14.31
CA LYS A 8 -2.59 -25.57 -13.37
C LYS A 8 -3.98 -25.73 -13.99
N ASN A 9 -4.50 -24.67 -14.60
CA ASN A 9 -5.84 -24.70 -15.19
C ASN A 9 -5.93 -25.69 -16.35
N MET A 10 -4.86 -25.84 -17.15
CA MET A 10 -4.79 -26.85 -18.20
C MET A 10 -4.78 -28.29 -17.66
N ILE A 11 -4.05 -28.53 -16.56
CA ILE A 11 -4.03 -29.83 -15.87
C ILE A 11 -5.44 -30.17 -15.38
N ILE A 12 -6.08 -29.29 -14.62
CA ILE A 12 -7.41 -29.51 -14.04
C ILE A 12 -8.47 -29.74 -15.13
N GLN A 13 -8.46 -28.95 -16.21
CA GLN A 13 -9.38 -29.14 -17.34
C GLN A 13 -9.18 -30.49 -18.05
N GLY A 14 -7.93 -30.95 -18.18
CA GLY A 14 -7.60 -32.25 -18.77
C GLY A 14 -8.24 -33.42 -18.02
N PHE A 15 -8.27 -33.37 -16.69
CA PHE A 15 -8.91 -34.41 -15.86
C PHE A 15 -10.42 -34.21 -15.72
N ARG A 16 -10.92 -32.97 -15.74
CA ARG A 16 -12.37 -32.69 -15.75
C ARG A 16 -13.05 -33.31 -16.97
N ASN A 17 -12.44 -33.21 -18.15
CA ASN A 17 -12.95 -33.80 -19.39
C ASN A 17 -12.96 -35.35 -19.37
N ARG A 18 -12.22 -35.97 -18.44
CA ARG A 18 -12.25 -37.42 -18.24
C ARG A 18 -13.44 -37.86 -17.38
N GLY A 19 -14.23 -36.97 -16.78
CA GLY A 19 -15.37 -37.36 -15.94
C GLY A 19 -14.96 -37.84 -14.55
N VAL A 20 -13.87 -37.28 -14.03
CA VAL A 20 -13.36 -37.51 -12.68
C VAL A 20 -14.29 -36.84 -11.64
N SER A 21 -14.46 -37.44 -10.46
CA SER A 21 -15.34 -36.92 -9.41
C SER A 21 -14.84 -35.57 -8.85
N LYS A 22 -15.74 -34.82 -8.20
CA LYS A 22 -15.41 -33.50 -7.64
C LYS A 22 -14.30 -33.56 -6.58
N GLU A 23 -14.32 -34.60 -5.74
CA GLU A 23 -13.33 -34.81 -4.66
C GLU A 23 -11.93 -35.10 -5.21
N VAL A 24 -11.84 -35.90 -6.28
CA VAL A 24 -10.57 -36.17 -6.96
C VAL A 24 -10.06 -34.91 -7.67
N LEU A 25 -10.94 -34.08 -8.24
CA LEU A 25 -10.55 -32.81 -8.85
C LEU A 25 -9.97 -31.81 -7.83
N GLU A 26 -10.46 -31.83 -6.59
CA GLU A 26 -9.92 -31.03 -5.49
C GLU A 26 -8.52 -31.52 -5.10
N LEU A 27 -8.34 -32.84 -4.94
CA LEU A 27 -7.02 -33.44 -4.70
C LEU A 27 -6.00 -33.09 -5.81
N ILE A 28 -6.42 -33.16 -7.08
CA ILE A 28 -5.61 -32.79 -8.24
C ILE A 28 -5.24 -31.31 -8.21
N SER A 29 -6.17 -30.44 -7.81
CA SER A 29 -5.90 -29.01 -7.68
C SER A 29 -4.84 -28.75 -6.61
N ASP A 30 -4.97 -29.38 -5.44
CA ASP A 30 -4.00 -29.24 -4.35
C ASP A 30 -2.62 -29.78 -4.73
N ASP A 31 -2.58 -30.90 -5.47
CA ASP A 31 -1.34 -31.48 -5.97
C ASP A 31 -0.67 -30.61 -7.03
N ALA A 32 -1.46 -29.99 -7.91
CA ALA A 32 -0.95 -29.03 -8.88
C ALA A 32 -0.41 -27.76 -8.19
N ASP A 33 -1.05 -27.29 -7.11
CA ASP A 33 -0.55 -26.19 -6.29
C ASP A 33 0.73 -26.56 -5.52
N TYR A 34 0.85 -27.81 -5.09
CA TYR A 34 2.08 -28.33 -4.49
C TYR A 34 3.24 -28.45 -5.51
N GLY A 35 2.93 -28.46 -6.81
CA GLY A 35 3.90 -28.52 -7.90
C GLY A 35 4.06 -29.91 -8.54
N LEU A 36 3.11 -30.83 -8.35
CA LEU A 36 3.13 -32.10 -9.07
C LEU A 36 2.85 -31.87 -10.56
N THR A 37 3.61 -32.56 -11.39
CA THR A 37 3.46 -32.54 -12.86
C THR A 37 2.19 -33.26 -13.30
N ARG A 38 1.73 -32.95 -14.50
CA ARG A 38 0.56 -33.61 -15.12
C ARG A 38 0.76 -35.12 -15.21
N GLU A 39 1.98 -35.55 -15.51
CA GLU A 39 2.37 -36.96 -15.64
C GLU A 39 2.27 -37.67 -14.29
N GLN A 40 2.74 -37.04 -13.20
CA GLN A 40 2.63 -37.59 -11.84
C GLN A 40 1.17 -37.70 -11.41
N ILE A 41 0.36 -36.67 -11.65
CA ILE A 41 -1.07 -36.69 -11.33
C ILE A 41 -1.81 -37.77 -12.15
N ALA A 42 -1.43 -37.96 -13.41
CA ALA A 42 -2.01 -38.99 -14.26
C ALA A 42 -1.74 -40.42 -13.75
N ARG A 43 -0.69 -40.64 -12.93
CA ARG A 43 -0.38 -41.96 -12.38
C ARG A 43 -1.41 -42.47 -11.41
N TYR A 44 -2.03 -41.59 -10.61
CA TYR A 44 -3.05 -41.99 -9.64
C TYR A 44 -4.47 -41.62 -10.07
N ALA A 45 -4.65 -40.63 -10.95
CA ALA A 45 -5.96 -40.18 -11.43
C ALA A 45 -6.58 -41.11 -12.50
N ASP A 46 -6.53 -42.43 -12.26
CA ASP A 46 -7.21 -43.44 -13.07
C ASP A 46 -8.64 -43.67 -12.57
N LYS A 47 -9.59 -43.85 -13.50
CA LYS A 47 -11.02 -44.02 -13.20
C LYS A 47 -11.34 -45.29 -12.42
N ASN A 48 -10.44 -46.28 -12.45
CA ASN A 48 -10.65 -47.59 -11.82
C ASN A 48 -10.11 -47.65 -10.38
N MET A 49 -9.49 -46.57 -9.89
CA MET A 49 -8.90 -46.50 -8.55
C MET A 49 -9.86 -45.80 -7.58
N ASP A 50 -9.96 -46.28 -6.35
CA ASP A 50 -10.80 -45.65 -5.32
C ASP A 50 -10.13 -44.38 -4.76
N PHE A 51 -10.93 -43.43 -4.26
CA PHE A 51 -10.44 -42.12 -3.79
C PHE A 51 -9.40 -42.25 -2.66
N ALA A 52 -9.59 -43.21 -1.74
CA ALA A 52 -8.63 -43.44 -0.66
C ALA A 52 -7.27 -43.89 -1.20
N HIS A 53 -7.26 -44.75 -2.23
CA HIS A 53 -6.03 -45.19 -2.90
C HIS A 53 -5.33 -44.02 -3.60
N MET A 54 -6.08 -43.16 -4.28
CA MET A 54 -5.54 -41.96 -4.92
C MET A 54 -4.84 -41.03 -3.93
N LYS A 55 -5.40 -40.87 -2.73
CA LYS A 55 -4.83 -40.04 -1.67
C LYS A 55 -3.49 -40.57 -1.17
N ILE A 56 -3.36 -41.89 -1.03
CA ILE A 56 -2.10 -42.54 -0.62
C ILE A 56 -1.04 -42.36 -1.71
N CYS A 57 -1.39 -42.57 -2.98
CA CYS A 57 -0.49 -42.31 -4.11
C CYS A 57 -0.03 -40.84 -4.16
N SER A 58 -0.98 -39.90 -4.03
CA SER A 58 -0.70 -38.46 -3.99
C SER A 58 0.29 -38.13 -2.88
N LYS A 59 0.08 -38.66 -1.67
CA LYS A 59 0.99 -38.44 -0.53
C LYS A 59 2.40 -39.00 -0.79
N CYS A 60 2.52 -40.17 -1.41
CA CYS A 60 3.83 -40.73 -1.79
C CYS A 60 4.56 -39.85 -2.82
N LEU A 61 3.84 -39.30 -3.79
CA LEU A 61 4.39 -38.41 -4.82
C LEU A 61 4.79 -37.05 -4.25
N ARG A 62 4.03 -36.48 -3.31
CA ARG A 62 4.41 -35.25 -2.60
C ARG A 62 5.70 -35.41 -1.81
N ASN A 63 5.92 -36.59 -1.22
CA ASN A 63 7.14 -36.89 -0.48
C ASN A 63 8.34 -37.25 -1.39
N ASN A 64 8.19 -37.18 -2.72
CA ASN A 64 9.22 -37.51 -3.71
C ASN A 64 9.83 -38.92 -3.51
N TYR A 65 9.01 -39.91 -3.15
CA TYR A 65 9.47 -41.28 -3.04
C TYR A 65 9.80 -41.90 -4.40
N ASP A 66 10.81 -42.77 -4.42
CA ASP A 66 11.22 -43.48 -5.63
C ASP A 66 10.10 -44.39 -6.17
N ASP A 67 10.08 -44.59 -7.48
CA ASP A 67 9.08 -45.42 -8.17
C ASP A 67 9.03 -46.87 -7.63
N GLU A 68 10.16 -47.39 -7.12
CA GLU A 68 10.23 -48.70 -6.48
C GLU A 68 9.49 -48.74 -5.14
N VAL A 69 9.60 -47.66 -4.35
CA VAL A 69 8.93 -47.52 -3.06
C VAL A 69 7.42 -47.36 -3.27
N ILE A 70 7.02 -46.53 -4.24
CA ILE A 70 5.61 -46.32 -4.58
C ILE A 70 4.95 -47.64 -5.00
N LYS A 71 5.62 -48.46 -5.82
CA LYS A 71 5.12 -49.78 -6.25
C LYS A 71 4.91 -50.76 -5.10
N VAL A 72 5.70 -50.67 -4.03
CA VAL A 72 5.57 -51.54 -2.86
C VAL A 72 4.43 -51.07 -1.95
N ILE A 73 4.33 -49.75 -1.72
CA ILE A 73 3.31 -49.16 -0.85
C ILE A 73 1.92 -49.26 -1.50
N VAL A 74 1.84 -49.04 -2.82
CA VAL A 74 0.59 -49.01 -3.60
C VAL A 74 0.50 -50.20 -4.56
N ALA A 75 0.79 -51.41 -4.08
CA ALA A 75 0.60 -52.60 -4.90
C ALA A 75 -0.89 -53.00 -4.97
N ASP A 76 -1.36 -53.39 -6.17
CA ASP A 76 -2.78 -53.67 -6.50
C ASP A 76 -3.47 -54.77 -5.66
N GLY A 77 -2.72 -55.50 -4.83
CA GLY A 77 -3.23 -56.54 -3.94
C GLY A 77 -3.38 -56.13 -2.47
N LEU A 78 -2.98 -54.91 -2.08
CA LEU A 78 -3.14 -54.44 -0.71
C LEU A 78 -4.49 -53.78 -0.49
N SER A 79 -5.07 -53.99 0.68
CA SER A 79 -6.17 -53.15 1.18
C SER A 79 -5.71 -51.73 1.50
N ILE A 80 -6.63 -50.76 1.50
CA ILE A 80 -6.38 -49.36 1.88
C ILE A 80 -5.63 -49.27 3.21
N SER A 81 -6.09 -49.98 4.24
CA SER A 81 -5.46 -49.97 5.57
C SER A 81 -4.04 -50.54 5.58
N GLN A 82 -3.73 -51.50 4.69
CA GLN A 82 -2.36 -52.01 4.57
C GLN A 82 -1.46 -51.03 3.82
N MET A 83 -1.98 -50.32 2.81
CA MET A 83 -1.24 -49.27 2.11
C MET A 83 -0.92 -48.08 3.04
N GLU A 84 -1.89 -47.65 3.86
CA GLU A 84 -1.68 -46.60 4.87
C GLU A 84 -0.61 -46.99 5.89
N MET A 85 -0.67 -48.23 6.37
CA MET A 85 0.32 -48.77 7.30
C MET A 85 1.71 -48.89 6.66
N ALA A 86 1.79 -49.31 5.41
CA ALA A 86 3.04 -49.39 4.66
C ALA A 86 3.71 -48.01 4.54
N LEU A 87 2.90 -47.00 4.22
CA LEU A 87 3.33 -45.62 4.14
C LEU A 87 3.84 -45.11 5.50
N GLU A 88 3.09 -45.37 6.58
CA GLU A 88 3.48 -44.94 7.94
C GLU A 88 4.79 -45.61 8.40
N PHE A 89 4.98 -46.91 8.12
CA PHE A 89 6.22 -47.60 8.46
C PHE A 89 7.42 -47.05 7.69
N TYR A 90 7.24 -46.77 6.40
CA TYR A 90 8.30 -46.17 5.60
C TYR A 90 8.63 -44.74 6.08
N GLU A 91 7.62 -43.93 6.42
CA GLU A 91 7.82 -42.60 7.03
C GLU A 91 8.59 -42.66 8.35
N LYS A 92 8.47 -43.76 9.11
CA LYS A 92 9.22 -44.01 10.36
C LYS A 92 10.61 -44.62 10.14
N GLY A 93 11.05 -44.77 8.89
CA GLY A 93 12.40 -45.23 8.53
C GLY A 93 12.56 -46.75 8.45
N VAL A 94 11.46 -47.51 8.38
CA VAL A 94 11.54 -48.96 8.18
C VAL A 94 12.06 -49.25 6.75
N PRO A 95 13.09 -50.11 6.59
CA PRO A 95 13.58 -50.49 5.26
C PRO A 95 12.48 -51.03 4.36
N ILE A 96 12.49 -50.66 3.08
CA ILE A 96 11.43 -51.03 2.12
C ILE A 96 11.26 -52.55 1.96
N GLU A 97 12.34 -53.32 2.13
CA GLU A 97 12.30 -54.79 2.12
C GLU A 97 11.49 -55.36 3.28
N ALA A 98 11.59 -54.75 4.46
CA ALA A 98 10.81 -55.13 5.63
C ALA A 98 9.35 -54.73 5.42
N VAL A 99 9.07 -53.51 4.93
CA VAL A 99 7.71 -53.06 4.58
C VAL A 99 7.05 -54.00 3.57
N LYS A 100 7.79 -54.48 2.56
CA LYS A 100 7.30 -55.45 1.58
C LYS A 100 6.92 -56.79 2.21
N LYS A 101 7.74 -57.33 3.12
CA LYS A 101 7.45 -58.59 3.82
C LYS A 101 6.23 -58.47 4.73
N ILE A 102 6.16 -57.35 5.46
CA ILE A 102 5.10 -56.95 6.38
C ILE A 102 3.77 -56.85 5.61
N THR A 103 3.74 -56.11 4.52
CA THR A 103 2.51 -55.93 3.73
C THR A 103 2.02 -57.20 3.05
N GLN A 104 2.95 -58.06 2.59
CA GLN A 104 2.62 -59.32 1.91
C GLN A 104 2.23 -60.47 2.85
N SER A 105 2.65 -60.43 4.12
CA SER A 105 2.34 -61.51 5.09
C SER A 105 0.87 -61.54 5.52
N GLY A 106 0.11 -60.46 5.27
CA GLY A 106 -1.32 -60.38 5.61
C GLY A 106 -1.58 -60.39 7.13
N GLU A 107 -0.54 -60.25 7.96
CA GLU A 107 -0.67 -60.27 9.40
C GLU A 107 -1.34 -58.98 9.92
N LYS A 108 -2.21 -59.12 10.92
CA LYS A 108 -2.99 -58.01 11.49
C LYS A 108 -2.05 -56.90 12.03
N ALA A 109 -2.50 -55.64 11.94
CA ALA A 109 -1.79 -54.43 12.38
C ALA A 109 -1.08 -54.54 13.76
N VAL A 110 -1.65 -55.33 14.68
CA VAL A 110 -1.11 -55.56 16.02
C VAL A 110 0.16 -56.40 15.99
N THR A 111 0.21 -57.47 15.18
CA THR A 111 1.40 -58.31 15.01
C THR A 111 2.52 -57.52 14.35
N MET A 112 2.16 -56.61 13.44
CA MET A 112 3.08 -55.80 12.65
C MET A 112 3.71 -54.67 13.46
N LYS A 113 2.92 -54.05 14.36
CA LYS A 113 3.44 -53.13 15.37
C LYS A 113 4.43 -53.84 16.31
N LYS A 114 4.13 -55.07 16.71
CA LYS A 114 5.01 -55.86 17.57
C LYS A 114 6.32 -56.21 16.87
N LEU A 115 6.27 -56.62 15.60
CA LEU A 115 7.47 -56.84 14.78
C LEU A 115 8.31 -55.57 14.60
N TYR A 116 7.68 -54.39 14.48
CA TYR A 116 8.38 -53.11 14.46
C TYR A 116 9.08 -52.80 15.81
N GLU A 117 8.39 -53.02 16.93
CA GLU A 117 8.96 -52.86 18.27
C GLU A 117 10.12 -53.85 18.52
N ASP A 118 9.98 -55.10 18.07
CA ASP A 118 11.01 -56.13 18.18
C ASP A 118 12.24 -55.79 17.30
N SER A 119 12.03 -55.28 16.07
CA SER A 119 13.12 -54.85 15.17
C SER A 119 13.87 -53.62 15.72
N LEU A 120 13.17 -52.69 16.36
CA LEU A 120 13.80 -51.56 17.08
C LEU A 120 14.60 -52.03 18.30
N ALA A 121 14.09 -53.02 19.02
CA ALA A 121 14.76 -53.61 20.17
C ALA A 121 16.02 -54.41 19.78
N GLU A 122 16.03 -55.04 18.61
CA GLU A 122 17.22 -55.71 18.06
C GLU A 122 18.25 -54.72 17.50
N GLY A 123 17.82 -53.61 16.88
CA GLY A 123 18.73 -52.54 16.44
C GLY A 123 19.53 -51.88 17.58
N ASN A 124 18.98 -51.88 18.79
CA ASN A 124 19.64 -51.37 20.00
C ASN A 124 20.58 -52.39 20.69
N LYS A 125 20.71 -53.63 20.16
CA LYS A 125 21.55 -54.70 20.72
C LYS A 125 22.87 -54.94 19.99
N PHE A 126 23.27 -54.05 19.07
CA PHE A 126 24.65 -54.07 18.60
C PHE A 126 25.57 -53.55 19.72
N GLU A 127 26.15 -54.49 20.46
CA GLU A 127 27.27 -54.23 21.36
C GLU A 127 28.39 -53.52 20.57
N HIS A 128 28.79 -52.35 21.06
CA HIS A 128 29.85 -51.50 20.50
C HIS A 128 31.24 -52.10 20.75
N ASP A 129 31.54 -53.25 20.16
CA ASP A 129 32.90 -53.74 20.07
C ASP A 129 33.55 -53.23 18.78
N ARG A 130 34.21 -52.06 18.95
CA ARG A 130 34.92 -51.25 17.94
C ARG A 130 34.00 -50.50 16.97
N GLU A 131 33.67 -49.25 17.29
CA GLU A 131 33.26 -48.29 16.26
C GLU A 131 34.37 -48.19 15.20
N PRO A 132 34.10 -48.50 13.92
CA PRO A 132 35.03 -48.24 12.83
C PRO A 132 35.39 -46.75 12.82
N GLU A 133 36.65 -46.41 12.51
CA GLU A 133 37.16 -45.02 12.43
C GLU A 133 36.28 -44.09 11.55
N TYR A 134 35.55 -44.67 10.60
CA TYR A 134 34.54 -44.02 9.77
C TYR A 134 33.32 -43.49 10.56
N VAL A 135 32.83 -44.23 11.56
CA VAL A 135 31.70 -43.83 12.40
C VAL A 135 32.06 -42.63 13.26
N THR A 136 33.26 -42.61 13.86
CA THR A 136 33.78 -41.45 14.59
C THR A 136 33.90 -40.21 13.69
N LYS A 137 34.29 -40.38 12.42
CA LYS A 137 34.37 -39.29 11.45
C LYS A 137 32.99 -38.74 11.07
N ILE A 138 31.98 -39.61 10.94
CA ILE A 138 30.58 -39.19 10.75
C ILE A 138 30.08 -38.44 11.97
N ILE A 139 30.30 -38.96 13.18
CA ILE A 139 29.88 -38.30 14.43
C ILE A 139 30.47 -36.89 14.51
N LYS A 140 31.77 -36.74 14.23
CA LYS A 140 32.42 -35.42 14.20
C LYS A 140 31.82 -34.47 13.16
N TYR A 141 31.47 -34.97 11.97
CA TYR A 141 30.79 -34.19 10.94
C TYR A 141 29.37 -33.78 11.39
N LEU A 142 28.63 -34.68 12.02
CA LEU A 142 27.30 -34.42 12.58
C LEU A 142 27.36 -33.36 13.69
N GLU A 143 28.33 -33.47 14.60
CA GLU A 143 28.57 -32.46 15.65
C GLU A 143 28.87 -31.08 15.05
N GLN A 144 29.73 -31.04 14.02
CA GLN A 144 30.07 -29.79 13.34
C GLN A 144 28.87 -29.18 12.60
N MET A 145 28.04 -30.01 11.94
CA MET A 145 26.79 -29.52 11.35
C MET A 145 25.82 -29.01 12.41
N ASN A 146 25.71 -29.66 13.57
CA ASN A 146 24.81 -29.23 14.64
C ASN A 146 25.22 -27.87 15.21
N VAL A 147 26.52 -27.61 15.35
CA VAL A 147 27.04 -26.27 15.72
C VAL A 147 26.70 -25.22 14.66
N ASN A 148 26.86 -25.56 13.37
CA ASN A 148 26.50 -24.65 12.29
C ASN A 148 24.99 -24.36 12.24
N LEU A 149 24.16 -25.37 12.49
CA LEU A 149 22.70 -25.25 12.57
C LEU A 149 22.30 -24.36 13.74
N SER A 150 22.89 -24.58 14.93
CA SER A 150 22.66 -23.73 16.10
C SER A 150 23.05 -22.28 15.85
N ASN A 151 24.16 -22.03 15.14
CA ASN A 151 24.54 -20.67 14.74
C ASN A 151 23.59 -20.08 13.69
N ALA A 152 23.07 -20.90 12.76
CA ALA A 152 22.07 -20.46 11.80
C ALA A 152 20.77 -20.07 12.51
N ASP A 153 20.28 -20.86 13.47
CA ASP A 153 19.10 -20.54 14.26
C ASP A 153 19.24 -19.21 15.00
N LYS A 154 20.40 -18.96 15.64
CA LYS A 154 20.67 -17.66 16.27
C LYS A 154 20.59 -16.50 15.28
N ARG A 155 21.16 -16.67 14.09
CA ARG A 155 21.07 -15.65 13.03
C ARG A 155 19.64 -15.46 12.54
N PHE A 156 18.83 -16.51 12.47
CA PHE A 156 17.41 -16.39 12.14
C PHE A 156 16.64 -15.63 13.23
N THR A 157 16.91 -15.91 14.51
CA THR A 157 16.31 -15.15 15.61
C THR A 157 16.71 -13.68 15.59
N GLU A 158 17.98 -13.37 15.35
CA GLU A 158 18.46 -11.98 15.20
C GLU A 158 17.79 -11.28 14.00
N VAL A 159 17.65 -11.97 12.87
CA VAL A 159 16.95 -11.43 11.69
C VAL A 159 15.47 -11.20 11.98
N GLU A 160 14.81 -12.11 12.70
CA GLU A 160 13.40 -11.96 13.10
C GLU A 160 13.21 -10.72 13.98
N ASP A 161 14.10 -10.48 14.94
CA ASP A 161 14.05 -9.33 15.84
C ASP A 161 14.31 -8.01 15.09
N VAL A 162 15.26 -8.01 14.14
CA VAL A 162 15.50 -6.87 13.23
C VAL A 162 14.29 -6.61 12.34
N LEU A 163 13.62 -7.64 11.83
CA LEU A 163 12.41 -7.48 11.02
C LEU A 163 11.24 -6.93 11.84
N ARG A 164 11.07 -7.39 13.09
CA ARG A 164 10.07 -6.83 14.02
C ARG A 164 10.33 -5.37 14.31
N THR A 165 11.56 -5.03 14.68
CA THR A 165 11.93 -3.64 14.95
C THR A 165 11.77 -2.74 13.72
N LEU A 166 12.06 -3.22 12.50
CA LEU A 166 11.80 -2.47 11.27
C LEU A 166 10.30 -2.31 10.95
N LEU A 167 9.47 -3.31 11.27
CA LEU A 167 8.02 -3.22 11.15
C LEU A 167 7.43 -2.22 12.16
N ASP A 168 7.90 -2.26 13.39
CA ASP A 168 7.45 -1.36 14.46
C ASP A 168 7.95 0.08 14.23
N ASN A 169 9.17 0.24 13.68
CA ASN A 169 9.75 1.51 13.29
C ASN A 169 9.33 1.95 11.87
N ASN A 170 8.29 1.35 11.29
CA ASN A 170 7.74 1.81 10.00
C ASN A 170 6.94 3.11 10.21
N GLU A 171 7.60 4.14 10.73
CA GLU A 171 7.08 5.49 10.98
C GLU A 171 6.42 6.07 9.72
N GLY A 172 6.90 5.69 8.53
CA GLY A 172 6.30 6.07 7.25
C GLY A 172 4.85 5.61 7.08
N GLN A 173 4.46 4.48 7.69
CA GLN A 173 3.08 3.98 7.64
C GLN A 173 2.18 4.72 8.63
N GLN A 174 2.69 5.03 9.83
CA GLN A 174 1.98 5.87 10.80
C GLN A 174 1.81 7.32 10.28
N ASP A 175 2.82 7.87 9.63
CA ASP A 175 2.77 9.19 8.99
C ASP A 175 1.76 9.21 7.84
N PHE A 176 1.70 8.13 7.04
CA PHE A 176 0.73 8.01 5.95
C PHE A 176 -0.71 8.01 6.48
N ASP A 177 -0.98 7.23 7.53
CA ASP A 177 -2.30 7.18 8.17
C ASP A 177 -2.68 8.54 8.80
N ARG A 178 -1.73 9.23 9.43
CA ARG A 178 -1.95 10.58 9.96
C ARG A 178 -2.30 11.57 8.85
N ILE A 179 -1.55 11.57 7.75
CA ILE A 179 -1.77 12.47 6.61
C ILE A 179 -3.11 12.14 5.92
N LEU A 180 -3.45 10.86 5.79
CA LEU A 180 -4.72 10.43 5.20
C LEU A 180 -5.91 10.97 6.00
N LYS A 181 -5.85 10.87 7.33
CA LYS A 181 -6.88 11.41 8.23
C LYS A 181 -6.97 12.93 8.13
N GLU A 182 -5.84 13.63 8.11
CA GLU A 182 -5.80 15.09 7.98
C GLU A 182 -6.40 15.56 6.63
N ASN A 183 -6.17 14.82 5.55
CA ASN A 183 -6.78 15.13 4.25
C ASN A 183 -8.30 14.89 4.25
N GLN A 184 -8.77 13.80 4.86
CA GLN A 184 -10.21 13.55 5.00
C GLN A 184 -10.91 14.67 5.78
N GLU A 185 -10.28 15.14 6.87
CA GLU A 185 -10.81 16.26 7.65
C GLU A 185 -10.85 17.57 6.83
N LYS A 186 -9.83 17.83 6.01
CA LYS A 186 -9.82 18.99 5.09
C LYS A 186 -10.89 18.90 4.02
N ASP A 187 -11.18 17.71 3.48
CA ASP A 187 -12.24 17.53 2.49
C ASP A 187 -13.63 17.80 3.09
N VAL A 188 -13.86 17.38 4.33
CA VAL A 188 -15.10 17.70 5.06
C VAL A 188 -15.21 19.22 5.25
N LEU A 189 -14.16 19.87 5.73
CA LEU A 189 -14.16 21.33 5.92
C LEU A 189 -14.37 22.09 4.61
N LEU A 190 -13.79 21.62 3.51
CA LEU A 190 -14.01 22.20 2.17
C LEU A 190 -15.48 22.10 1.75
N SER A 191 -16.12 20.96 2.01
CA SER A 191 -17.56 20.78 1.75
C SER A 191 -18.40 21.77 2.57
N GLU A 192 -18.12 21.87 3.88
CA GLU A 192 -18.82 22.82 4.76
C GLU A 192 -18.66 24.27 4.29
N LYS A 193 -17.45 24.66 3.87
CA LYS A 193 -17.21 25.99 3.30
C LYS A 193 -17.91 26.22 1.98
N GLN A 194 -18.02 25.20 1.13
CA GLN A 194 -18.80 25.30 -0.09
C GLN A 194 -20.28 25.51 0.20
N ASP A 195 -20.84 24.84 1.22
CA ASP A 195 -22.22 25.01 1.64
C ASP A 195 -22.49 26.41 2.24
N GLU A 196 -21.57 26.92 3.07
CA GLU A 196 -21.62 28.29 3.58
C GLU A 196 -21.63 29.32 2.43
N ILE A 197 -20.75 29.12 1.43
CA ILE A 197 -20.68 29.96 0.24
C ILE A 197 -21.99 29.93 -0.53
N ASN A 198 -22.55 28.74 -0.77
CA ASN A 198 -23.82 28.58 -1.49
C ASN A 198 -24.98 29.30 -0.75
N LYS A 199 -25.01 29.21 0.59
CA LYS A 199 -25.98 29.92 1.43
C LYS A 199 -25.81 31.44 1.33
N ALA A 200 -24.58 31.93 1.41
CA ALA A 200 -24.28 33.35 1.27
C ALA A 200 -24.66 33.89 -0.13
N TYR A 201 -24.39 33.12 -1.19
CA TYR A 201 -24.81 33.48 -2.56
C TYR A 201 -26.33 33.55 -2.70
N SER A 202 -27.07 32.62 -2.10
CA SER A 202 -28.53 32.62 -2.09
C SER A 202 -29.07 33.87 -1.40
N GLN A 203 -28.55 34.20 -0.22
CA GLN A 203 -28.90 35.42 0.52
C GLN A 203 -28.53 36.69 -0.24
N ALA A 204 -27.35 36.74 -0.88
CA ALA A 204 -26.93 37.89 -1.68
C ALA A 204 -27.86 38.12 -2.89
N THR A 205 -28.35 37.03 -3.48
CA THR A 205 -29.30 37.08 -4.60
C THR A 205 -30.65 37.62 -4.13
N GLU A 206 -31.17 37.15 -2.99
CA GLU A 206 -32.41 37.66 -2.39
C GLU A 206 -32.30 39.13 -2.02
N ASN A 207 -31.25 39.52 -1.30
CA ASN A 207 -30.98 40.92 -0.96
C ASN A 207 -30.87 41.81 -2.20
N SER A 208 -30.30 41.30 -3.30
CA SER A 208 -30.23 42.03 -4.56
C SER A 208 -31.61 42.23 -5.19
N ARG A 209 -32.48 41.22 -5.14
CA ARG A 209 -33.88 41.33 -5.59
C ARG A 209 -34.66 42.32 -4.74
N GLU A 210 -34.52 42.26 -3.42
CA GLU A 210 -35.17 43.20 -2.50
C GLU A 210 -34.70 44.65 -2.73
N ARG A 211 -33.39 44.87 -2.89
CA ARG A 211 -32.84 46.20 -3.23
C ARG A 211 -33.40 46.74 -4.54
N GLU A 212 -33.63 45.88 -5.53
CA GLU A 212 -34.20 46.29 -6.81
C GLU A 212 -35.69 46.67 -6.69
N VAL A 213 -36.47 45.92 -5.90
CA VAL A 213 -37.86 46.28 -5.58
C VAL A 213 -37.91 47.63 -4.85
N LEU A 214 -37.11 47.79 -3.78
CA LEU A 214 -37.01 49.03 -3.02
C LEU A 214 -36.56 50.22 -3.88
N ARG A 215 -35.67 50.01 -4.86
CA ARG A 215 -35.28 51.03 -5.83
C ARG A 215 -36.46 51.48 -6.68
N LYS A 216 -37.25 50.54 -7.21
CA LYS A 216 -38.43 50.84 -8.03
C LYS A 216 -39.48 51.61 -7.23
N GLU A 217 -39.70 51.24 -5.98
CA GLU A 217 -40.62 51.95 -5.08
C GLU A 217 -40.13 53.37 -4.75
N ASN A 218 -38.84 53.52 -4.41
CA ASN A 218 -38.25 54.83 -4.17
C ASN A 218 -38.33 55.74 -5.40
N LYS A 219 -38.14 55.19 -6.61
CA LYS A 219 -38.31 55.94 -7.86
C LYS A 219 -39.74 56.48 -7.99
N LYS A 220 -40.75 55.61 -7.79
CA LYS A 220 -42.18 56.01 -7.83
C LYS A 220 -42.53 57.05 -6.77
N LEU A 221 -41.97 56.95 -5.56
CA LEU A 221 -42.18 57.94 -4.51
C LEU A 221 -41.57 59.30 -4.87
N ARG A 222 -40.36 59.31 -5.45
CA ARG A 222 -39.73 60.55 -5.94
C ARG A 222 -40.54 61.22 -7.04
N GLU A 223 -41.07 60.44 -7.99
CA GLU A 223 -41.97 60.94 -9.04
C GLU A 223 -43.23 61.57 -8.41
N LYS A 224 -43.87 60.90 -7.45
CA LYS A 224 -45.04 61.46 -6.73
C LYS A 224 -44.72 62.75 -5.96
N ILE A 225 -43.56 62.81 -5.30
CA ILE A 225 -43.12 64.03 -4.59
C ILE A 225 -42.97 65.17 -5.59
N SER A 226 -42.31 64.92 -6.73
CA SER A 226 -42.13 65.93 -7.78
C SER A 226 -43.46 66.42 -8.36
N GLU A 227 -44.41 65.52 -8.62
CA GLU A 227 -45.76 65.90 -9.06
C GLU A 227 -46.51 66.75 -8.01
N LEU A 228 -46.38 66.41 -6.73
CA LEU A 228 -46.99 67.18 -5.64
C LEU A 228 -46.33 68.56 -5.50
N GLU A 229 -45.01 68.66 -5.56
CA GLU A 229 -44.26 69.93 -5.54
C GLU A 229 -44.65 70.84 -6.71
N GLU A 230 -44.84 70.27 -7.91
CA GLU A 230 -45.30 71.01 -9.08
C GLU A 230 -46.73 71.55 -8.86
N LYS A 231 -47.64 70.73 -8.31
CA LYS A 231 -49.00 71.14 -7.95
C LYS A 231 -49.01 72.22 -6.88
N TYR A 232 -48.17 72.10 -5.84
CA TYR A 232 -48.02 73.14 -4.80
C TYR A 232 -47.46 74.45 -5.36
N SER A 233 -46.50 74.38 -6.30
CA SER A 233 -45.94 75.56 -6.95
C SER A 233 -46.96 76.28 -7.86
N LYS A 234 -47.81 75.53 -8.56
CA LYS A 234 -48.93 76.10 -9.35
C LYS A 234 -49.99 76.75 -8.46
N LYS A 235 -50.28 76.16 -7.29
CA LYS A 235 -51.21 76.73 -6.29
C LYS A 235 -50.65 77.98 -5.60
N LYS A 236 -49.34 78.04 -5.34
CA LYS A 236 -48.68 79.28 -4.86
C LYS A 236 -48.76 80.41 -5.88
N LYS A 237 -48.68 80.11 -7.18
CA LYS A 237 -48.76 81.13 -8.25
C LYS A 237 -50.16 81.71 -8.43
N SER A 238 -51.23 80.97 -8.12
CA SER A 238 -52.60 81.53 -8.10
C SER A 238 -52.86 82.45 -6.91
N ASP A 239 -52.12 82.29 -5.82
CA ASP A 239 -52.30 83.08 -4.58
C ASP A 239 -51.35 84.30 -4.52
N THR A 240 -50.45 84.49 -5.49
CA THR A 240 -49.41 85.55 -5.50
C THR A 240 -49.53 86.49 -6.70
N GLU A 241 -50.74 86.73 -7.21
CA GLU A 241 -51.06 87.83 -8.16
C GLU A 241 -51.58 89.09 -7.44
N VAL A 242 -51.08 89.37 -6.24
CA VAL A 242 -51.20 90.69 -5.60
C VAL A 242 -49.79 91.25 -5.40
N ILE A 243 -49.28 91.78 -6.51
CA ILE A 243 -48.18 92.73 -6.68
C ILE A 243 -48.48 93.93 -5.74
N GLU A 244 -47.59 94.60 -4.99
CA GLU A 244 -46.23 95.13 -5.18
C GLU A 244 -45.90 95.88 -3.85
N PHE A 245 -44.69 96.20 -3.40
CA PHE A 245 -43.70 97.13 -3.98
C PHE A 245 -42.53 97.26 -2.98
N SER A 246 -41.33 97.51 -3.50
CA SER A 246 -40.21 98.26 -2.88
C SER A 246 -38.89 97.50 -2.60
N LYS A 247 -38.03 97.56 -3.63
CA LYS A 247 -36.66 98.13 -3.64
C LYS A 247 -35.64 97.79 -2.53
N LYS A 248 -34.53 97.20 -3.03
CA LYS A 248 -33.12 97.67 -3.04
C LYS A 248 -32.10 96.99 -2.12
N GLU A 249 -31.06 96.48 -2.80
CA GLU A 249 -29.63 96.42 -2.44
C GLU A 249 -29.20 95.73 -1.13
N SER A 250 -28.48 94.60 -1.23
CA SER A 250 -27.01 94.63 -1.20
C SER A 250 -26.39 93.23 -1.39
N SER A 251 -25.16 93.28 -1.91
CA SER A 251 -24.06 92.32 -1.88
C SER A 251 -24.11 91.18 -0.85
N GLU A 252 -23.80 89.96 -1.28
CA GLU A 252 -22.57 89.25 -0.89
C GLU A 252 -22.70 87.77 -1.27
N VAL A 253 -21.71 87.35 -2.05
CA VAL A 253 -21.48 85.96 -2.42
C VAL A 253 -20.93 85.28 -1.16
N ASP A 254 -21.71 84.40 -0.54
CA ASP A 254 -21.13 83.36 0.31
C ASP A 254 -21.90 82.05 0.20
N ASN A 255 -21.23 81.11 -0.45
CA ASN A 255 -21.66 79.77 -0.75
C ASN A 255 -21.53 78.94 0.53
N LEU A 256 -22.54 78.98 1.40
CA LEU A 256 -22.56 78.17 2.62
C LEU A 256 -22.94 76.72 2.28
N ASN A 257 -21.97 76.02 1.70
CA ASN A 257 -21.97 74.59 1.51
C ASN A 257 -21.88 73.93 2.90
N ARG A 258 -23.03 73.68 3.53
CA ARG A 258 -23.12 72.96 4.82
C ARG A 258 -22.55 71.56 4.63
N HIS A 259 -21.29 71.43 5.00
CA HIS A 259 -20.60 70.18 5.24
C HIS A 259 -21.37 69.42 6.33
N ILE A 260 -22.15 68.43 5.94
CA ILE A 260 -22.45 67.31 6.83
C ILE A 260 -21.13 66.55 6.95
N ARG A 261 -20.43 66.76 8.06
CA ARG A 261 -19.33 65.89 8.50
C ARG A 261 -19.95 64.53 8.80
N ILE A 262 -19.78 63.59 7.88
CA ILE A 262 -19.91 62.17 8.20
C ILE A 262 -18.56 61.80 8.81
N ASP A 263 -18.55 61.54 10.11
CA ASP A 263 -17.42 60.90 10.78
C ASP A 263 -17.14 59.58 10.09
N SER A 264 -16.08 59.57 9.28
CA SER A 264 -15.55 58.38 8.61
C SER A 264 -14.40 57.85 9.45
N ASN A 265 -14.73 57.29 10.62
CA ASN A 265 -13.94 56.29 11.32
C ASN A 265 -14.83 55.03 11.30
N SER A 266 -14.52 53.89 10.69
CA SER A 266 -13.22 53.29 10.41
C SER A 266 -13.39 52.40 9.17
N ILE A 267 -12.78 52.77 8.05
CA ILE A 267 -12.57 51.85 6.93
C ILE A 267 -11.06 51.75 6.76
N GLU A 268 -10.48 50.73 7.40
CA GLU A 268 -9.12 50.32 7.07
C GLU A 268 -9.09 49.91 5.60
N ARG A 269 -8.40 50.71 4.79
CA ARG A 269 -7.93 50.30 3.46
C ARG A 269 -6.92 49.18 3.67
N LYS A 270 -7.30 47.94 3.36
CA LYS A 270 -6.32 46.89 3.08
C LYS A 270 -6.04 46.89 1.59
N THR A 271 -4.79 47.18 1.25
CA THR A 271 -4.21 47.09 -0.09
C THR A 271 -4.41 45.69 -0.70
N PRO A 272 -4.55 45.55 -2.04
CA PRO A 272 -4.51 44.24 -2.66
C PRO A 272 -3.05 43.79 -2.70
N VAL A 273 -2.67 42.86 -1.81
CA VAL A 273 -1.37 42.21 -1.84
C VAL A 273 -1.52 40.83 -2.48
N ASN A 274 -0.76 40.63 -3.55
CA ASN A 274 -0.63 39.39 -4.29
C ASN A 274 -0.29 38.19 -3.39
N SER A 275 -0.92 37.07 -3.74
CA SER A 275 -0.48 35.67 -3.67
C SER A 275 0.73 35.28 -2.79
N ARG A 276 0.48 34.25 -1.96
CA ARG A 276 1.39 33.30 -1.26
C ARG A 276 1.33 33.42 0.27
N GLY A 277 0.55 32.53 0.88
CA GLY A 277 0.51 32.33 2.34
C GLY A 277 0.46 30.85 2.69
N ALA A 278 1.64 30.25 2.88
CA ALA A 278 1.88 29.08 3.72
C ALA A 278 3.40 28.94 3.90
N ILE A 279 4.02 29.82 4.71
CA ILE A 279 5.37 29.59 5.21
C ILE A 279 5.19 28.87 6.55
N SER A 280 5.35 27.56 6.48
CA SER A 280 5.45 26.65 7.62
C SER A 280 6.68 26.98 8.45
N ILE A 281 6.54 26.75 9.74
CA ILE A 281 7.53 26.81 10.80
C ILE A 281 8.64 25.78 10.49
N PHE A 282 9.76 26.25 9.91
CA PHE A 282 11.02 25.52 9.89
C PHE A 282 12.12 26.41 10.43
N THR A 283 12.23 26.48 11.75
CA THR A 283 13.43 26.97 12.43
C THR A 283 14.01 25.84 13.27
N LYS A 284 14.84 25.01 12.63
CA LYS A 284 16.13 24.47 13.14
C LYS A 284 16.65 23.34 12.23
N LEU A 285 17.23 23.72 11.10
CA LEU A 285 18.51 23.20 10.59
C LEU A 285 18.87 24.05 9.36
N ALA A 286 20.10 24.55 9.31
CA ALA A 286 20.55 25.48 8.29
C ALA A 286 20.55 24.82 6.91
N ILE A 287 19.48 24.99 6.13
CA ILE A 287 19.45 24.61 4.71
C ILE A 287 19.56 25.90 3.90
N LYS A 288 20.78 26.10 3.40
CA LYS A 288 21.17 27.07 2.38
C LYS A 288 20.20 26.93 1.18
N THR A 289 19.23 27.83 1.07
CA THR A 289 18.21 27.83 0.03
C THR A 289 18.81 28.19 -1.33
N LYS A 290 19.39 27.21 -2.01
CA LYS A 290 19.63 27.25 -3.45
C LYS A 290 18.69 26.26 -4.16
N SER A 291 17.84 26.87 -4.99
CA SER A 291 16.86 26.34 -5.96
C SER A 291 16.59 24.82 -6.05
N ARG A 292 15.68 24.29 -5.22
CA ARG A 292 15.06 22.96 -5.45
C ARG A 292 14.21 22.87 -6.75
N ARG A 293 14.03 23.96 -7.50
CA ARG A 293 13.18 23.99 -8.71
C ARG A 293 13.87 23.42 -9.95
N ASN A 294 15.20 23.46 -10.02
CA ASN A 294 15.92 22.90 -11.17
C ASN A 294 16.00 21.38 -11.09
N LEU A 295 16.18 20.82 -9.89
CA LEU A 295 16.23 19.36 -9.68
C LEU A 295 14.97 18.66 -10.15
N VAL A 296 13.79 19.21 -9.86
CA VAL A 296 12.52 18.63 -10.34
C VAL A 296 12.46 18.64 -11.87
N LYS A 297 12.98 19.69 -12.52
CA LYS A 297 13.04 19.78 -13.97
C LYS A 297 14.00 18.75 -14.56
N LEU A 298 15.19 18.59 -13.97
CA LEU A 298 16.20 17.60 -14.38
C LEU A 298 15.72 16.17 -14.22
N VAL A 299 14.96 15.88 -13.15
CA VAL A 299 14.37 14.56 -12.90
C VAL A 299 13.24 14.23 -13.87
N ILE A 300 12.55 15.24 -14.40
CA ILE A 300 11.51 15.07 -15.44
C ILE A 300 12.16 14.91 -16.83
N GLU A 301 13.26 15.61 -17.10
CA GLU A 301 13.97 15.58 -18.39
C GLU A 301 14.88 14.36 -18.55
N GLY A 302 15.50 13.90 -17.46
CA GLY A 302 16.18 12.61 -17.42
C GLY A 302 15.15 11.50 -17.30
N GLU A 303 15.03 10.65 -18.32
CA GLU A 303 14.17 9.45 -18.32
C GLU A 303 14.63 8.44 -17.24
N LEU A 304 14.48 8.79 -15.97
CA LEU A 304 14.96 8.03 -14.83
C LEU A 304 13.95 6.94 -14.46
N ASP A 305 14.44 5.74 -14.25
CA ASP A 305 13.66 4.63 -13.74
C ASP A 305 13.33 4.80 -12.24
N LYS A 306 12.37 4.01 -11.74
CA LYS A 306 11.91 4.07 -10.34
C LYS A 306 13.06 3.91 -9.33
N ASN A 307 14.05 3.06 -9.62
CA ASN A 307 15.15 2.79 -8.71
C ASN A 307 16.17 3.93 -8.73
N GLN A 308 16.42 4.54 -9.90
CA GLN A 308 17.24 5.74 -10.02
C GLN A 308 16.62 6.91 -9.25
N LEU A 309 15.28 7.09 -9.30
CA LEU A 309 14.58 8.10 -8.51
C LEU A 309 14.73 7.89 -7.00
N ILE A 310 14.69 6.64 -6.53
CA ILE A 310 14.94 6.31 -5.12
C ILE A 310 16.37 6.72 -4.70
N GLN A 311 17.35 6.50 -5.57
CA GLN A 311 18.73 6.92 -5.30
C GLN A 311 18.86 8.44 -5.27
N ILE A 312 18.24 9.17 -6.21
CA ILE A 312 18.22 10.65 -6.18
C ILE A 312 17.56 11.18 -4.90
N LYS A 313 16.49 10.53 -4.42
CA LYS A 313 15.88 10.87 -3.13
C LYS A 313 16.88 10.67 -1.97
N SER A 314 17.55 9.51 -1.92
CA SER A 314 18.57 9.22 -0.90
C SER A 314 19.75 10.19 -0.95
N ALA A 315 20.18 10.59 -2.14
CA ALA A 315 21.22 11.59 -2.36
C ALA A 315 20.86 12.95 -1.74
N ILE A 316 19.60 13.39 -1.90
CA ILE A 316 19.10 14.64 -1.30
C ILE A 316 19.06 14.53 0.24
N GLU A 317 18.60 13.39 0.77
CA GLU A 317 18.55 13.14 2.22
C GLU A 317 19.96 13.14 2.84
N LYS A 318 20.95 12.62 2.12
CA LYS A 318 22.38 12.60 2.50
C LYS A 318 23.11 13.93 2.26
N GLY A 319 22.41 14.97 1.81
CA GLY A 319 22.95 16.32 1.72
C GLY A 319 23.86 16.59 0.52
N LEU A 320 23.74 15.81 -0.57
CA LEU A 320 24.46 16.09 -1.81
C LEU A 320 24.06 17.45 -2.41
N THR A 321 25.02 18.12 -3.07
CA THR A 321 24.80 19.43 -3.69
C THR A 321 24.03 19.31 -5.02
N GLU A 322 23.40 20.41 -5.45
CA GLU A 322 22.65 20.48 -6.72
C GLU A 322 23.53 20.11 -7.93
N SER A 323 24.82 20.49 -7.92
CA SER A 323 25.79 20.15 -8.97
C SER A 323 26.12 18.65 -9.00
N GLN A 324 26.29 18.02 -7.85
CA GLN A 324 26.54 16.57 -7.77
C GLN A 324 25.32 15.78 -8.26
N LEU A 325 24.11 16.23 -7.93
CA LEU A 325 22.87 15.62 -8.41
C LEU A 325 22.69 15.80 -9.92
N GLU A 326 23.04 16.96 -10.46
CA GLU A 326 23.04 17.23 -11.90
C GLU A 326 23.97 16.27 -12.67
N GLU A 327 25.17 16.02 -12.16
CA GLU A 327 26.12 15.08 -12.77
C GLU A 327 25.62 13.64 -12.74
N ILE A 328 25.01 13.22 -11.62
CA ILE A 328 24.45 11.87 -11.47
C ILE A 328 23.26 11.65 -12.44
N ILE A 329 22.38 12.65 -12.56
CA ILE A 329 21.19 12.58 -13.42
C ILE A 329 21.59 12.62 -14.90
N ASN A 330 22.46 13.56 -15.29
CA ASN A 330 22.89 13.72 -16.67
C ASN A 330 23.82 12.59 -17.14
N GLY A 331 24.53 11.94 -16.20
CA GLY A 331 25.41 10.81 -16.48
C GLY A 331 24.69 9.52 -16.89
N ARG A 332 23.36 9.46 -16.83
CA ARG A 332 22.54 8.25 -17.13
C ARG A 332 23.05 6.98 -16.43
N ILE A 333 23.45 7.14 -15.18
CA ILE A 333 24.12 6.12 -14.39
C ILE A 333 23.09 5.10 -13.88
N SER A 334 23.41 3.80 -13.85
CA SER A 334 22.47 2.80 -13.31
C SER A 334 22.23 3.02 -11.80
N ALA A 335 21.08 2.61 -11.27
CA ALA A 335 20.73 2.80 -9.86
C ALA A 335 21.78 2.21 -8.89
N GLU A 336 22.39 1.08 -9.24
CA GLU A 336 23.45 0.45 -8.44
C GLU A 336 24.69 1.35 -8.34
N ARG A 337 25.09 1.93 -9.47
CA ARG A 337 26.23 2.85 -9.54
C ARG A 337 25.92 4.19 -8.89
N MET A 338 24.68 4.68 -8.98
CA MET A 338 24.26 5.88 -8.26
C MET A 338 24.44 5.71 -6.76
N LYS A 339 24.08 4.54 -6.20
CA LYS A 339 24.24 4.26 -4.77
C LYS A 339 25.70 4.40 -4.31
N GLU A 340 26.64 3.81 -5.04
CA GLU A 340 28.08 3.91 -4.75
C GLU A 340 28.56 5.38 -4.80
N ILE A 341 28.16 6.13 -5.83
CA ILE A 341 28.56 7.53 -6.01
C ILE A 341 27.99 8.41 -4.88
N ILE A 342 26.78 8.15 -4.44
CA ILE A 342 26.13 8.88 -3.35
C ILE A 342 26.87 8.66 -2.03
N GLU A 343 27.28 7.42 -1.73
CA GLU A 343 28.06 7.11 -0.53
C GLU A 343 29.44 7.79 -0.56
N ILE A 344 30.10 7.83 -1.73
CA ILE A 344 31.37 8.55 -1.90
C ILE A 344 31.18 10.06 -1.71
N ALA A 345 30.15 10.65 -2.30
CA ALA A 345 29.88 12.08 -2.19
C ALA A 345 29.47 12.50 -0.77
N GLU A 346 28.76 11.65 -0.04
CA GLU A 346 28.45 11.83 1.38
C GLU A 346 29.73 11.87 2.22
N LEU A 347 30.64 10.91 2.00
CA LEU A 347 31.94 10.89 2.67
C LEU A 347 32.78 12.13 2.33
N GLU A 348 32.84 12.52 1.06
CA GLU A 348 33.56 13.72 0.62
C GLU A 348 33.00 15.00 1.28
N ASN A 349 31.67 15.13 1.32
CA ASN A 349 31.01 16.25 1.98
C ASN A 349 31.25 16.27 3.50
N SER A 350 31.37 15.10 4.13
CA SER A 350 31.71 15.00 5.56
C SER A 350 33.17 15.32 5.88
N MET A 351 34.09 15.10 4.94
CA MET A 351 35.52 15.44 5.09
C MET A 351 35.82 16.92 4.82
N ASN A 352 35.01 17.57 3.99
CA ASN A 352 35.16 18.97 3.61
C ASN A 352 34.31 19.94 4.47
N GLY A 353 33.58 19.42 5.47
CA GLY A 353 32.62 20.14 6.32
C GLY A 353 33.19 20.76 7.58
#